data_AF-A0A421DUK9-F1
#
_entry.id   AF-A0A421DUK9-F1
#
_cell.length_a   1.000
_cell.length_b   1.000
_cell.length_c   1.000
_cell.angle_alpha   90.00
_cell.angle_beta   90.00
_cell.angle_gamma   90.00
#
_symmetry.space_group_name_H-M   'P 1'
#
loop_
_entity.id
_entity.type
_entity.pdbx_description
1 polymer ?
#
loop_
_entity_poly.entity_id
_entity_poly.type
_entity_poly.pdbx_seq_one_letter_code
_entity_poly.pdbx_strand_id
1 'polypeptide(L)'
;MNLDIGWDRVSINGKEIRFQYPIDDSIVSEEEVILRLVNQNKPLKEYDFKIDDPGRNVVALTPTGELKWVIEPVDASDEDGYHGYLWTVQDRFLTGHTSGNIEFDPGTGTIRDHWSRNHFPIGDEIVELSGEVSRVVEFEDAIFLRCKQATHDLYAFETDGTERWRSDADERRGIIFVEDGELYERTAENRTTDHRYRLDPVTGERFDREVIDTGLW
;
A
#
# COMPACT_ATOMS: atom_id res chain seq x y z
N MET A 1 3.89 -18.76 -11.99
CA MET A 1 3.22 -17.80 -12.91
C MET A 1 4.29 -16.86 -13.46
N ASN A 2 4.35 -16.64 -14.78
CA ASN A 2 5.23 -15.60 -15.33
C ASN A 2 4.47 -14.28 -15.29
N LEU A 3 4.92 -13.34 -14.46
CA LEU A 3 4.23 -12.07 -14.20
C LEU A 3 5.19 -10.90 -14.44
N ASP A 4 4.72 -9.92 -15.20
CA ASP A 4 5.36 -8.60 -15.34
C ASP A 4 4.28 -7.53 -15.10
N ILE A 5 4.50 -6.66 -14.12
CA ILE A 5 3.59 -5.56 -13.79
C ILE A 5 4.28 -4.26 -14.22
N GLY A 6 3.73 -3.62 -15.23
CA GLY A 6 4.12 -2.30 -15.69
C GLY A 6 3.23 -1.20 -15.13
N TRP A 7 3.53 0.04 -15.51
CA TRP A 7 2.77 1.22 -15.06
C TRP A 7 1.31 1.20 -15.51
N ASP A 8 0.98 0.68 -16.70
CA ASP A 8 -0.37 0.68 -17.27
C ASP A 8 -0.87 -0.70 -17.69
N ARG A 9 -0.08 -1.74 -17.43
CA ARG A 9 -0.31 -3.08 -17.96
C ARG A 9 0.19 -4.16 -17.04
N VAL A 10 -0.41 -5.34 -17.19
CA VAL A 10 0.09 -6.58 -16.61
C VAL A 10 0.28 -7.59 -17.73
N SER A 11 1.40 -8.32 -17.72
CA SER A 11 1.62 -9.51 -18.54
C SER A 11 1.58 -10.75 -17.67
N ILE A 12 0.61 -11.64 -17.90
CA ILE A 12 0.47 -12.93 -17.22
C ILE A 12 0.65 -14.03 -18.25
N ASN A 13 1.70 -14.84 -18.10
CA ASN A 13 2.04 -15.94 -19.00
C ASN A 13 2.11 -15.50 -20.49
N GLY A 14 2.59 -14.28 -20.73
CA GLY A 14 2.73 -13.68 -22.07
C GLY A 14 1.47 -13.02 -22.62
N LYS A 15 0.33 -13.08 -21.91
CA LYS A 15 -0.88 -12.33 -22.24
C LYS A 15 -0.79 -10.95 -21.59
N GLU A 16 -0.72 -9.90 -22.40
CA GLU A 16 -0.76 -8.51 -21.94
C GLU A 16 -2.21 -8.05 -21.74
N ILE A 17 -2.44 -7.31 -20.65
CA ILE A 17 -3.71 -6.67 -20.30
C ILE A 17 -3.40 -5.23 -19.92
N ARG A 18 -4.03 -4.29 -20.62
CA ARG A 18 -3.90 -2.85 -20.38
C ARG A 18 -5.10 -2.34 -19.60
N PHE A 19 -4.82 -1.49 -18.62
CA PHE A 19 -5.84 -0.92 -17.76
C PHE A 19 -6.18 0.51 -18.17
N GLN A 20 -7.44 0.89 -17.96
CA GLN A 20 -7.91 2.26 -18.18
C GLN A 20 -7.12 3.29 -17.37
N TYR A 21 -6.57 2.88 -16.23
CA TYR A 21 -5.78 3.71 -15.34
C TYR A 21 -4.47 3.00 -14.96
N PRO A 22 -3.41 3.74 -14.64
CA PRO A 22 -2.14 3.20 -14.19
C PRO A 22 -2.31 2.35 -12.95
N ILE A 23 -1.46 1.35 -12.82
CA ILE A 23 -1.30 0.52 -11.65
C ILE A 23 -0.33 1.25 -10.73
N ASP A 24 -0.74 1.45 -9.48
CA ASP A 24 0.13 2.05 -8.46
C ASP A 24 0.63 1.03 -7.45
N ASP A 25 -0.17 -0.01 -7.19
CA ASP A 25 0.13 -1.00 -6.16
C ASP A 25 -0.38 -2.39 -6.57
N SER A 26 0.22 -3.43 -6.00
CA SER A 26 -0.13 -4.81 -6.31
C SER A 26 0.18 -5.78 -5.18
N ILE A 27 -0.72 -6.75 -4.99
CA ILE A 27 -0.48 -7.95 -4.18
C ILE A 27 -0.54 -9.16 -5.10
N VAL A 28 0.50 -10.01 -5.05
CA VAL A 28 0.63 -11.18 -5.93
C VAL A 28 0.63 -12.45 -5.09
N SER A 29 -0.25 -13.39 -5.42
CA SER A 29 -0.28 -14.74 -4.85
C SER A 29 -0.26 -15.80 -5.96
N GLU A 30 -0.29 -17.07 -5.58
CA GLU A 30 -0.44 -18.18 -6.54
C GLU A 30 -1.85 -18.21 -7.17
N GLU A 31 -2.85 -17.68 -6.46
CA GLU A 31 -4.25 -17.76 -6.84
C GLU A 31 -4.73 -16.54 -7.62
N GLU A 32 -4.09 -15.38 -7.43
CA GLU A 32 -4.52 -14.13 -8.07
C GLU A 32 -3.47 -13.02 -8.05
N VAL A 33 -3.73 -12.01 -8.87
CA VAL A 33 -3.01 -10.73 -8.89
C VAL A 33 -4.02 -9.64 -8.54
N ILE A 34 -3.88 -9.05 -7.35
CA ILE A 34 -4.70 -7.92 -6.90
C ILE A 34 -3.96 -6.63 -7.25
N LEU A 35 -4.65 -5.70 -7.89
CA LEU A 35 -4.09 -4.45 -8.37
C LEU A 35 -4.89 -3.28 -7.83
N ARG A 36 -4.19 -2.21 -7.47
CA ARG A 36 -4.78 -0.89 -7.24
C ARG A 36 -4.47 0.01 -8.42
N LEU A 37 -5.51 0.49 -9.07
CA LEU A 37 -5.38 1.47 -10.12
C LEU A 37 -5.42 2.89 -9.54
N VAL A 38 -4.71 3.84 -10.15
CA VAL A 38 -4.76 5.25 -9.76
C VAL A 38 -6.15 5.80 -10.04
N ASN A 39 -6.83 6.34 -9.03
CA ASN A 39 -8.02 7.15 -9.26
C ASN A 39 -7.60 8.48 -9.93
N GLN A 40 -7.91 8.64 -11.21
CA GLN A 40 -7.63 9.89 -11.93
C GLN A 40 -8.69 10.20 -12.98
N ASN A 41 -8.84 11.51 -13.25
CA ASN A 41 -9.88 12.03 -14.14
C ASN A 41 -9.66 11.75 -15.64
N LYS A 42 -8.49 11.22 -16.02
CA LYS A 42 -8.14 10.99 -17.43
C LYS A 42 -7.78 9.52 -17.66
N PRO A 43 -8.65 8.76 -18.35
CA PRO A 43 -8.31 7.39 -18.74
C PRO A 43 -7.21 7.39 -19.80
N LEU A 44 -6.44 6.30 -19.84
CA LEU A 44 -5.54 5.98 -20.93
C LEU A 44 -6.34 5.69 -22.21
N LYS A 45 -5.73 5.88 -23.39
CA LYS A 45 -6.45 5.80 -24.68
C LYS A 45 -6.66 4.37 -25.19
N GLU A 46 -5.85 3.43 -24.74
CA GLU A 46 -5.82 2.05 -25.21
C GLU A 46 -5.81 1.14 -23.98
N TYR A 47 -6.97 0.58 -23.66
CA TYR A 47 -7.15 -0.34 -22.54
C TYR A 47 -8.02 -1.52 -22.95
N ASP A 48 -7.73 -2.68 -22.36
CA ASP A 48 -8.55 -3.89 -22.48
C ASP A 48 -9.63 -3.93 -21.40
N PHE A 49 -9.39 -3.25 -20.28
CA PHE A 49 -10.27 -3.25 -19.12
C PHE A 49 -10.72 -1.85 -18.71
N LYS A 50 -12.03 -1.68 -18.59
CA LYS A 50 -12.69 -0.46 -18.12
C LYS A 50 -13.25 -0.68 -16.71
N ILE A 51 -13.01 0.27 -15.82
CA ILE A 51 -13.70 0.36 -14.55
C ILE A 51 -14.79 1.43 -14.69
N ASP A 52 -16.05 1.03 -14.51
CA ASP A 52 -17.19 1.95 -14.66
C ASP A 52 -17.32 2.93 -13.48
N ASP A 53 -16.82 2.53 -12.31
CA ASP A 53 -16.82 3.32 -11.07
C ASP A 53 -15.38 3.56 -10.60
N PRO A 54 -14.81 4.76 -10.79
CA PRO A 54 -13.42 5.04 -10.45
C PRO A 54 -13.15 4.94 -8.94
N GLY A 55 -14.19 4.92 -8.08
CA GLY A 55 -14.02 4.66 -6.66
C GLY A 55 -13.78 3.20 -6.30
N ARG A 56 -14.07 2.30 -7.24
CA ARG A 56 -13.83 0.86 -7.13
C ARG A 56 -12.56 0.48 -7.90
N ASN A 57 -11.46 1.10 -7.51
CA ASN A 57 -10.16 1.01 -8.20
C ASN A 57 -9.25 -0.13 -7.73
N VAL A 58 -9.76 -1.09 -6.94
CA VAL A 58 -9.05 -2.33 -6.61
C VAL A 58 -9.70 -3.50 -7.35
N VAL A 59 -8.89 -4.27 -8.08
CA VAL A 59 -9.34 -5.36 -8.94
C VAL A 59 -8.47 -6.59 -8.74
N ALA A 60 -9.02 -7.78 -8.97
CA ALA A 60 -8.24 -9.01 -9.03
C ALA A 60 -8.32 -9.66 -10.41
N LEU A 61 -7.17 -10.21 -10.82
CA LEU A 61 -7.04 -11.07 -11.99
C LEU A 61 -6.76 -12.50 -11.57
N THR A 62 -7.33 -13.46 -12.29
CA THR A 62 -6.93 -14.87 -12.20
C THR A 62 -5.49 -15.06 -12.74
N PRO A 63 -4.84 -16.22 -12.48
CA PRO A 63 -3.51 -16.52 -13.02
C PRO A 63 -3.49 -16.73 -14.55
N THR A 64 -4.64 -16.67 -15.21
CA THR A 64 -4.78 -16.66 -16.68
C THR A 64 -5.03 -15.26 -17.24
N GLY A 65 -5.11 -14.24 -16.37
CA GLY A 65 -5.37 -12.86 -16.75
C GLY A 65 -6.83 -12.61 -17.14
N GLU A 66 -7.76 -13.26 -16.46
CA GLU A 66 -9.20 -12.93 -16.52
C GLU A 66 -9.57 -12.09 -15.30
N LEU A 67 -10.48 -11.12 -15.45
CA LEU A 67 -11.00 -10.39 -14.30
C LEU A 67 -11.76 -11.35 -13.39
N LYS A 68 -11.32 -11.44 -12.13
CA LYS A 68 -11.97 -12.25 -11.10
C LYS A 68 -13.03 -11.44 -10.38
N TRP A 69 -12.68 -10.26 -9.88
CA TRP A 69 -13.59 -9.35 -9.18
C TRP A 69 -13.07 -7.90 -9.20
N VAL A 70 -13.97 -6.98 -8.85
CA VAL A 70 -13.69 -5.57 -8.53
C VAL A 70 -14.21 -5.35 -7.11
N ILE A 71 -13.40 -4.73 -6.24
CA ILE A 71 -13.72 -4.58 -4.81
C ILE A 71 -15.11 -3.98 -4.63
N GLU A 72 -15.85 -4.43 -3.60
CA GLU A 72 -17.16 -3.88 -3.29
C GLU A 72 -17.09 -2.38 -2.94
N PRO A 73 -18.15 -1.59 -3.23
CA PRO A 73 -18.20 -0.21 -2.79
C PRO A 73 -18.27 -0.15 -1.26
N VAL A 74 -17.52 0.77 -0.67
CA VAL A 74 -17.51 1.00 0.78
C VAL A 74 -18.80 1.64 1.26
N ASP A 75 -19.24 2.66 0.52
CA ASP A 75 -20.53 3.32 0.68
C ASP A 75 -21.05 3.63 -0.73
N ALA A 76 -22.24 3.12 -1.06
CA ALA A 76 -22.85 3.33 -2.38
C ALA A 76 -23.19 4.80 -2.67
N SER A 77 -23.11 5.68 -1.67
CA SER A 77 -23.34 7.12 -1.82
C SER A 77 -22.07 7.96 -1.89
N ASP A 78 -20.87 7.38 -1.68
CA ASP A 78 -19.60 8.10 -1.75
C ASP A 78 -19.06 8.12 -3.19
N GLU A 79 -19.57 9.04 -4.00
CA GLU A 79 -19.18 9.20 -5.41
C GLU A 79 -17.70 9.58 -5.60
N ASP A 80 -17.06 10.13 -4.56
CA ASP A 80 -15.65 10.54 -4.55
C ASP A 80 -14.75 9.55 -3.77
N GLY A 81 -15.33 8.45 -3.28
CA GLY A 81 -14.61 7.41 -2.56
C GLY A 81 -13.54 6.77 -3.43
N TYR A 82 -12.35 6.46 -2.90
CA TYR A 82 -11.37 5.64 -3.63
C TYR A 82 -10.35 5.00 -2.69
N HIS A 83 -9.72 3.93 -3.19
CA HIS A 83 -8.67 3.21 -2.51
C HIS A 83 -7.29 3.78 -2.85
N GLY A 84 -6.58 4.30 -1.85
CA GLY A 84 -5.27 4.93 -1.95
C GLY A 84 -4.07 3.99 -1.77
N TYR A 85 -4.26 2.84 -1.11
CA TYR A 85 -3.16 1.92 -0.76
C TYR A 85 -3.62 0.46 -0.74
N LEU A 86 -2.70 -0.47 -0.97
CA LEU A 86 -2.88 -1.90 -0.68
C LEU A 86 -1.82 -2.38 0.30
N TRP A 87 -2.24 -3.26 1.22
CA TRP A 87 -1.33 -3.89 2.16
C TRP A 87 -1.72 -5.35 2.37
N THR A 88 -0.71 -6.17 2.61
CA THR A 88 -0.86 -7.44 3.32
C THR A 88 -0.27 -7.24 4.71
N VAL A 89 -1.03 -7.61 5.73
CA VAL A 89 -0.55 -7.59 7.12
C VAL A 89 -0.92 -8.92 7.74
N GLN A 90 0.09 -9.75 7.96
CA GLN A 90 -0.05 -11.15 8.35
C GLN A 90 -0.89 -11.89 7.30
N ASP A 91 -2.05 -12.40 7.68
CA ASP A 91 -3.00 -13.08 6.79
C ASP A 91 -4.15 -12.17 6.31
N ARG A 92 -4.10 -10.87 6.62
CA ARG A 92 -5.13 -9.89 6.28
C ARG A 92 -4.79 -9.15 4.99
N PHE A 93 -5.82 -8.87 4.20
CA PHE A 93 -5.74 -8.06 2.99
C PHE A 93 -6.45 -6.74 3.25
N LEU A 94 -5.68 -5.67 3.19
CA LEU A 94 -6.11 -4.36 3.64
C LEU A 94 -5.96 -3.33 2.52
N THR A 95 -6.81 -2.32 2.56
CA THR A 95 -6.73 -1.15 1.68
C THR A 95 -7.07 0.12 2.43
N GLY A 96 -6.32 1.18 2.15
CA GLY A 96 -6.63 2.51 2.66
C GLY A 96 -7.63 3.18 1.74
N HIS A 97 -8.82 3.52 2.23
CA HIS A 97 -9.88 4.22 1.52
C HIS A 97 -10.03 5.66 2.06
N THR A 98 -10.65 6.55 1.29
CA THR A 98 -11.00 7.91 1.75
C THR A 98 -11.89 7.92 3.00
N SER A 99 -12.59 6.83 3.32
CA SER A 99 -13.39 6.71 4.54
C SER A 99 -12.66 6.02 5.70
N GLY A 100 -11.48 5.44 5.49
CA GLY A 100 -10.81 4.65 6.52
C GLY A 100 -9.98 3.48 6.00
N ASN A 101 -9.53 2.60 6.90
CA ASN A 101 -8.83 1.37 6.55
C ASN A 101 -9.85 0.23 6.42
N ILE A 102 -9.72 -0.60 5.38
CA ILE A 102 -10.71 -1.61 5.03
C ILE A 102 -10.02 -2.96 4.92
N GLU A 103 -10.59 -3.97 5.56
CA GLU A 103 -10.25 -5.36 5.30
C GLU A 103 -11.20 -5.94 4.26
N PHE A 104 -10.64 -6.70 3.31
CA PHE A 104 -11.43 -7.37 2.28
C PHE A 104 -11.02 -8.83 2.11
N ASP A 105 -11.95 -9.63 1.61
CA ASP A 105 -11.71 -11.00 1.20
C ASP A 105 -10.94 -10.99 -0.14
N PRO A 106 -9.72 -11.54 -0.21
CA PRO A 106 -8.97 -11.57 -1.47
C PRO A 106 -9.64 -12.46 -2.52
N GLY A 107 -10.40 -13.47 -2.13
CA GLY A 107 -11.09 -14.38 -3.04
C GLY A 107 -12.30 -13.76 -3.76
N THR A 108 -12.99 -12.82 -3.12
CA THR A 108 -14.24 -12.24 -3.65
C THR A 108 -14.23 -10.72 -3.82
N GLY A 109 -13.30 -10.01 -3.19
CA GLY A 109 -13.32 -8.54 -3.11
C GLY A 109 -14.38 -8.00 -2.15
N THR A 110 -14.99 -8.85 -1.32
CA THR A 110 -16.03 -8.46 -0.35
C THR A 110 -15.40 -7.77 0.86
N ILE A 111 -15.99 -6.66 1.30
CA ILE A 111 -15.53 -5.95 2.50
C ILE A 111 -15.90 -6.75 3.75
N ARG A 112 -14.91 -7.00 4.61
CA ARG A 112 -15.08 -7.73 5.87
C ARG A 112 -15.19 -6.82 7.08
N ASP A 113 -14.38 -5.76 7.10
CA ASP A 113 -14.32 -4.82 8.22
C ASP A 113 -13.86 -3.44 7.73
N HIS A 114 -14.16 -2.41 8.52
CA HIS A 114 -13.87 -1.01 8.23
C HIS A 114 -13.58 -0.24 9.52
N TRP A 115 -12.41 0.37 9.56
CA TRP A 115 -11.95 1.22 10.67
C TRP A 115 -11.70 2.64 10.20
N SER A 116 -11.72 3.59 11.14
CA SER A 116 -11.35 4.97 10.83
C SER A 116 -9.90 5.07 10.35
N ARG A 117 -9.55 6.17 9.67
CA ARG A 117 -8.25 6.33 9.00
C ARG A 117 -7.02 6.15 9.90
N ASN A 118 -7.18 6.43 11.19
CA ASN A 118 -6.11 6.31 12.18
C ASN A 118 -6.20 5.04 13.04
N HIS A 119 -7.08 4.10 12.71
CA HIS A 119 -7.17 2.80 13.38
C HIS A 119 -6.72 1.70 12.43
N PHE A 120 -5.83 0.82 12.89
CA PHE A 120 -5.24 -0.21 12.04
C PHE A 120 -5.20 -1.57 12.74
N PRO A 121 -5.62 -2.67 12.08
CA PRO A 121 -5.59 -3.99 12.69
C PRO A 121 -4.18 -4.57 12.70
N ILE A 122 -3.74 -5.09 13.86
CA ILE A 122 -2.50 -5.85 14.01
C ILE A 122 -2.77 -7.03 14.96
N GLY A 123 -2.58 -8.26 14.49
CA GLY A 123 -2.96 -9.44 15.26
C GLY A 123 -4.45 -9.45 15.58
N ASP A 124 -4.76 -9.52 16.87
CA ASP A 124 -6.14 -9.46 17.40
C ASP A 124 -6.53 -8.05 17.88
N GLU A 125 -5.63 -7.07 17.79
CA GLU A 125 -5.82 -5.72 18.30
C GLU A 125 -6.10 -4.71 17.17
N ILE A 126 -6.81 -3.64 17.51
CA ILE A 126 -6.95 -2.45 16.66
C ILE A 126 -6.15 -1.33 17.32
N VAL A 127 -5.02 -0.95 16.72
CA VAL A 127 -4.16 0.11 17.25
C VAL A 127 -4.63 1.47 16.76
N GLU A 128 -4.64 2.45 17.66
CA GLU A 128 -4.87 3.86 17.32
C GLU A 128 -3.54 4.55 17.01
N LEU A 129 -3.45 5.17 15.84
CA LEU A 129 -2.29 5.82 15.29
C LEU A 129 -2.49 7.33 15.28
N SER A 130 -1.38 8.06 15.10
CA SER A 130 -1.40 9.52 15.00
C SER A 130 -1.92 10.07 13.68
N GLY A 131 -2.06 9.23 12.65
CA GLY A 131 -2.48 9.66 11.31
C GLY A 131 -2.91 8.51 10.41
N GLU A 132 -3.11 8.83 9.13
CA GLU A 132 -3.51 7.84 8.12
C GLU A 132 -2.31 6.96 7.74
N VAL A 133 -2.50 5.64 7.70
CA VAL A 133 -1.43 4.72 7.28
C VAL A 133 -1.11 4.94 5.81
N SER A 134 0.18 5.08 5.52
CA SER A 134 0.68 5.32 4.16
C SER A 134 1.58 4.20 3.66
N ARG A 135 2.28 3.51 4.56
CA ARG A 135 3.13 2.35 4.27
C ARG A 135 3.09 1.36 5.43
N VAL A 136 3.13 0.10 5.07
CA VAL A 136 3.23 -1.04 5.99
C VAL A 136 4.31 -1.97 5.47
N VAL A 137 5.17 -2.44 6.38
CA VAL A 137 6.24 -3.39 6.07
C VAL A 137 6.27 -4.42 7.18
N GLU A 138 6.18 -5.69 6.82
CA GLU A 138 6.55 -6.79 7.70
C GLU A 138 8.04 -7.09 7.55
N PHE A 139 8.75 -7.14 8.66
CA PHE A 139 10.16 -7.47 8.68
C PHE A 139 10.49 -8.19 10.00
N GLU A 140 11.09 -9.37 9.88
CA GLU A 140 11.34 -10.28 11.00
C GLU A 140 10.04 -10.62 11.76
N ASP A 141 9.97 -10.29 13.05
CA ASP A 141 8.84 -10.55 13.94
C ASP A 141 8.02 -9.28 14.26
N ALA A 142 8.15 -8.25 13.43
CA ALA A 142 7.53 -6.95 13.64
C ALA A 142 6.83 -6.38 12.41
N ILE A 143 5.87 -5.51 12.67
CA ILE A 143 5.11 -4.74 11.68
C ILE A 143 5.48 -3.26 11.83
N PHE A 144 6.00 -2.68 10.76
CA PHE A 144 6.41 -1.28 10.71
C PHE A 144 5.37 -0.48 9.94
N LEU A 145 4.89 0.62 10.55
CA LEU A 145 3.85 1.47 9.97
C LEU A 145 4.34 2.90 9.84
N ARG A 146 4.16 3.51 8.66
CA ARG A 146 4.37 4.94 8.46
C ARG A 146 3.04 5.66 8.29
N CYS A 147 2.79 6.65 9.13
CA CYS A 147 1.61 7.50 9.03
C CYS A 147 1.89 8.77 8.19
N LYS A 148 0.87 9.25 7.49
CA LYS A 148 0.83 10.60 6.91
C LYS A 148 -0.07 11.49 7.77
N GLN A 149 0.27 12.79 7.81
CA GLN A 149 -0.42 13.85 8.55
C GLN A 149 -0.17 13.82 10.09
N ALA A 150 -0.52 14.92 10.75
CA ALA A 150 -0.24 15.28 12.16
C ALA A 150 1.25 15.27 12.57
N THR A 151 1.86 14.10 12.72
CA THR A 151 3.22 13.93 13.26
C THR A 151 4.13 13.10 12.33
N HIS A 152 3.58 12.49 11.28
CA HIS A 152 4.36 11.63 10.36
C HIS A 152 5.10 10.47 11.05
N ASP A 153 4.56 9.99 12.16
CA ASP A 153 5.23 8.99 12.98
C ASP A 153 5.51 7.69 12.23
N LEU A 154 6.64 7.09 12.61
CA LEU A 154 7.01 5.72 12.29
C LEU A 154 6.80 4.88 13.56
N TYR A 155 6.08 3.78 13.40
CA TYR A 155 5.81 2.82 14.46
C TYR A 155 6.45 1.47 14.13
N ALA A 156 6.84 0.75 15.17
CA ALA A 156 7.04 -0.69 15.13
C ALA A 156 6.13 -1.36 16.15
N PHE A 157 5.46 -2.42 15.72
CA PHE A 157 4.60 -3.25 16.55
C PHE A 157 5.11 -4.69 16.51
N GLU A 158 4.96 -5.39 17.63
CA GLU A 158 4.97 -6.84 17.66
C GLU A 158 3.82 -7.40 16.82
N THR A 159 3.90 -8.68 16.42
CA THR A 159 2.81 -9.33 15.65
C THR A 159 1.47 -9.42 16.38
N ASP A 160 1.45 -9.23 17.70
CA ASP A 160 0.22 -9.21 18.51
C ASP A 160 -0.41 -7.81 18.66
N GLY A 161 0.22 -6.77 18.09
CA GLY A 161 -0.25 -5.39 18.17
C GLY A 161 0.37 -4.58 19.32
N THR A 162 1.25 -5.17 20.13
CA THR A 162 2.00 -4.43 21.15
C THR A 162 2.98 -3.44 20.50
N GLU A 163 2.89 -2.14 20.84
CA GLU A 163 3.85 -1.14 20.36
C GLU A 163 5.25 -1.46 20.92
N ARG A 164 6.21 -1.67 20.02
CA ARG A 164 7.63 -1.86 20.36
C ARG A 164 8.31 -0.51 20.54
N TRP A 165 8.12 0.39 19.57
CA TRP A 165 8.61 1.76 19.63
C TRP A 165 7.87 2.66 18.64
N ARG A 166 8.02 3.96 18.86
CA ARG A 166 7.56 5.04 17.97
C ARG A 166 8.63 6.11 17.83
N SER A 167 8.86 6.57 16.61
CA SER A 167 9.71 7.73 16.30
C SER A 167 8.87 8.80 15.62
N ASP A 168 8.99 10.05 16.09
CA ASP A 168 8.67 11.19 15.24
C ASP A 168 9.65 11.14 14.08
N ALA A 169 9.14 11.22 12.86
CA ALA A 169 9.99 11.09 11.69
C ALA A 169 10.46 12.43 11.15
N ASP A 170 10.02 13.56 11.73
CA ASP A 170 10.29 14.97 11.37
C ASP A 170 9.97 15.37 9.91
N GLU A 171 10.05 14.43 8.97
CA GLU A 171 9.95 14.59 7.53
C GLU A 171 8.65 14.01 6.98
N ARG A 172 8.00 14.83 6.15
CA ARG A 172 6.61 14.60 5.70
C ARG A 172 6.43 13.50 4.67
N ARG A 173 7.52 12.98 4.10
CA ARG A 173 7.51 12.13 2.89
C ARG A 173 8.43 10.91 3.00
N GLY A 174 8.51 10.35 4.20
CA GLY A 174 9.21 9.08 4.41
C GLY A 174 8.46 7.90 3.79
N ILE A 175 9.21 6.95 3.24
CA ILE A 175 8.75 5.59 2.99
C ILE A 175 9.64 4.62 3.78
N ILE A 176 9.08 3.50 4.16
CA ILE A 176 9.80 2.36 4.72
C ILE A 176 9.72 1.19 3.75
N PHE A 177 10.79 0.41 3.65
CA PHE A 177 10.90 -0.74 2.76
C PHE A 177 12.01 -1.69 3.22
N VAL A 178 11.95 -2.94 2.76
CA VAL A 178 13.01 -3.93 2.94
C VAL A 178 13.78 -4.04 1.63
N GLU A 179 15.11 -3.97 1.71
CA GLU A 179 16.00 -4.22 0.57
C GLU A 179 17.20 -5.02 1.08
N ASP A 180 17.62 -6.03 0.31
CA ASP A 180 18.78 -6.88 0.65
C ASP A 180 18.75 -7.49 2.06
N GLY A 181 17.54 -7.75 2.59
CA GLY A 181 17.34 -8.34 3.91
C GLY A 181 17.50 -7.36 5.07
N GLU A 182 17.52 -6.06 4.81
CA GLU A 182 17.58 -5.01 5.83
C GLU A 182 16.40 -4.03 5.70
N LEU A 183 15.99 -3.46 6.84
CA LEU A 183 14.95 -2.45 6.90
C LEU A 183 15.53 -1.06 6.63
N TYR A 184 14.89 -0.32 5.74
CA TYR A 184 15.29 1.03 5.36
C TYR A 184 14.15 2.03 5.49
N GLU A 185 14.53 3.27 5.77
CA GLU A 185 13.68 4.44 5.58
C GLU A 185 14.29 5.31 4.48
N ARG A 186 13.49 5.77 3.53
CA ARG A 186 13.87 6.85 2.62
C ARG A 186 12.99 8.07 2.86
N THR A 187 13.59 9.20 3.15
CA THR A 187 12.90 10.45 3.44
C THR A 187 13.30 11.52 2.43
N ALA A 188 12.32 12.27 1.90
CA ALA A 188 12.61 13.36 0.99
C ALA A 188 12.94 14.63 1.78
N GLU A 189 14.22 15.03 1.80
CA GLU A 189 14.67 16.26 2.44
C GLU A 189 14.15 17.48 1.66
N ASN A 190 14.22 17.42 0.34
CA ASN A 190 13.74 18.47 -0.56
C ASN A 190 13.28 17.87 -1.92
N ARG A 191 13.11 18.69 -2.95
CA ARG A 191 12.65 18.21 -4.27
C ARG A 191 13.71 17.42 -5.05
N THR A 192 14.97 17.63 -4.71
CA THR A 192 16.14 17.16 -5.47
C THR A 192 16.97 16.14 -4.69
N THR A 193 16.69 15.97 -3.39
CA THR A 193 17.50 15.17 -2.48
C THR A 193 16.62 14.32 -1.58
N ASP A 194 16.86 13.01 -1.65
CA ASP A 194 16.34 12.03 -0.71
C ASP A 194 17.47 11.57 0.21
N HIS A 195 17.15 11.24 1.45
CA HIS A 195 18.02 10.52 2.36
C HIS A 195 17.52 9.11 2.53
N ARG A 196 18.44 8.16 2.61
CA ARG A 196 18.15 6.78 2.95
C ARG A 196 18.90 6.43 4.23
N TYR A 197 18.22 5.79 5.16
CA TYR A 197 18.75 5.33 6.43
C TYR A 197 18.45 3.85 6.58
N ARG A 198 19.43 3.08 7.05
CA ARG A 198 19.13 1.75 7.61
C ARG A 198 18.47 1.95 8.97
N LEU A 199 17.39 1.22 9.23
CA LEU A 199 16.68 1.26 10.50
C LEU A 199 17.05 0.03 11.34
N ASP A 200 17.31 0.24 12.63
CA ASP A 200 17.33 -0.86 13.58
C ASP A 200 15.88 -1.27 13.92
N PRO A 201 15.46 -2.51 13.61
CA PRO A 201 14.10 -2.98 13.83
C PRO A 201 13.71 -3.05 15.32
N VAL A 202 14.69 -3.10 16.23
CA VAL A 202 14.47 -3.22 17.67
C VAL A 202 14.30 -1.86 18.33
N THR A 203 15.03 -0.83 17.89
CA THR A 203 15.08 0.48 18.56
C THR A 203 14.48 1.62 17.76
N GLY A 204 14.37 1.48 16.44
CA GLY A 204 13.99 2.57 15.53
C GLY A 204 15.11 3.58 15.26
N GLU A 205 16.33 3.31 15.73
CA GLU A 205 17.49 4.16 15.44
C GLU A 205 17.86 4.10 13.94
N ARG A 206 18.31 5.25 13.41
CA ARG A 206 18.70 5.44 12.00
C ARG A 206 20.21 5.41 11.88
N PHE A 207 20.71 4.60 10.95
CA PHE A 207 22.14 4.45 10.67
C PHE A 207 22.44 4.64 9.18
N ASP A 208 23.73 4.76 8.87
CA ASP A 208 24.27 4.68 7.51
C ASP A 208 23.54 5.58 6.51
N ARG A 209 23.42 6.87 6.85
CA ARG A 209 22.78 7.87 5.99
C ARG A 209 23.45 7.93 4.62
N GLU A 210 22.68 7.58 3.60
CA GLU A 210 23.00 7.78 2.19
C GLU A 210 22.23 8.99 1.66
N VAL A 211 22.87 9.80 0.83
CA VAL A 211 22.26 10.94 0.14
C VAL A 211 22.05 10.58 -1.32
N ILE A 212 20.80 10.65 -1.78
CA ILE A 212 20.37 10.27 -3.12
C ILE A 212 19.96 11.54 -3.86
N ASP A 213 20.66 11.86 -4.93
CA ASP A 213 20.26 12.90 -5.89
C ASP A 213 19.15 12.32 -6.79
N THR A 214 17.96 12.93 -6.74
CA THR A 214 16.80 12.46 -7.52
C THR A 214 16.88 12.85 -9.00
N GLY A 215 17.84 13.71 -9.37
CA GLY A 215 18.02 14.21 -10.74
C GLY A 215 16.87 15.11 -11.22
N LEU A 216 15.99 15.54 -10.32
CA LEU A 216 14.92 16.49 -10.59
C LEU A 216 15.49 17.91 -10.45
N TRP A 217 15.62 18.63 -11.58
CA TRP A 217 16.07 20.03 -11.62
C TRP A 217 14.92 20.98 -11.96
#